data_AF-A0A1F6TBM8-F1
#
_entry.id   AF-A0A1F6TBM8-F1
#
_cell.length_a   1.000
_cell.length_b   1.000
_cell.length_c   1.000
_cell.angle_alpha   90.00
_cell.angle_beta   90.00
_cell.angle_gamma   90.00
#
_symmetry.space_group_name_H-M   'P 1'
#
loop_
_entity.id
_entity.type
_entity.pdbx_description
1 polymer ?
#
loop_
_entity_poly.entity_id
_entity_poly.type
_entity_poly.pdbx_seq_one_letter_code
_entity_poly.pdbx_strand_id
1 'polypeptide(L)'
;MSRFHVTPLLLVVALLAVAPLAQAKEPVVLVLAYTQNDKTVSQDIRGDVGRFPLKETKAAQFQWLLRPGERVKAAVRPADKFIELAHAADGNSQTLCVVEVRYFPDGPRWKPAFRIDETPLVARDPATGQWRPVGYVDGNPALLQLIGPSLPNAEGYYSELRFGLTTGPVAIHAYTVR
;
A
#
# COMPACT_ATOMS: atom_id res chain seq x y z
N MET A 1 64.78 -22.12 46.48
CA MET A 1 64.76 -21.08 45.43
C MET A 1 63.89 -21.58 44.28
N SER A 2 62.63 -21.15 44.22
CA SER A 2 61.62 -21.67 43.28
C SER A 2 61.36 -20.65 42.17
N ARG A 3 61.42 -21.08 40.90
CA ARG A 3 61.17 -20.25 39.71
C ARG A 3 59.72 -20.43 39.27
N PHE A 4 58.93 -19.35 39.23
CA PHE A 4 57.59 -19.33 38.63
C PHE A 4 57.70 -19.07 37.12
N HIS A 5 57.11 -19.95 36.31
CA HIS A 5 56.85 -19.70 34.89
C HIS A 5 55.51 -19.00 34.75
N VAL A 6 55.49 -17.86 34.04
CA VAL A 6 54.28 -17.15 33.66
C VAL A 6 54.05 -17.41 32.17
N THR A 7 52.98 -18.13 31.85
CA THR A 7 52.56 -18.42 30.46
C THR A 7 51.56 -17.33 30.03
N PRO A 8 51.81 -16.58 28.95
CA PRO A 8 50.84 -15.59 28.48
C PRO A 8 49.74 -16.29 27.67
N LEU A 9 48.49 -16.13 28.12
CA LEU A 9 47.28 -16.56 27.43
C LEU A 9 47.00 -15.57 26.27
N LEU A 10 47.15 -16.03 25.03
CA LEU A 10 46.82 -15.24 23.83
C LEU A 10 45.30 -15.24 23.63
N LEU A 11 44.68 -14.07 23.85
CA LEU A 11 43.27 -13.82 23.58
C LEU A 11 43.08 -13.50 22.08
N VAL A 12 42.56 -14.46 21.31
CA VAL A 12 42.19 -14.24 19.91
C VAL A 12 40.79 -13.62 19.88
N VAL A 13 40.73 -12.30 19.66
CA VAL A 13 39.47 -11.58 19.44
C VAL A 13 39.06 -11.79 17.97
N ALA A 14 38.10 -12.68 17.75
CA ALA A 14 37.49 -12.86 16.44
C ALA A 14 36.53 -11.70 16.15
N LEU A 15 36.94 -10.76 15.29
CA LEU A 15 36.04 -9.76 14.70
C LEU A 15 35.08 -10.47 13.73
N LEU A 16 33.84 -10.68 14.17
CA LEU A 16 32.74 -11.02 13.29
C LEU A 16 32.40 -9.79 12.43
N ALA A 17 32.81 -9.83 11.17
CA ALA A 17 32.35 -8.87 10.16
C ALA A 17 30.84 -9.03 9.97
N VAL A 18 30.07 -8.09 10.52
CA VAL A 18 28.63 -7.98 10.24
C VAL A 18 28.49 -7.45 8.82
N ALA A 19 28.38 -8.35 7.84
CA ALA A 19 28.03 -7.96 6.49
C ALA A 19 26.61 -7.36 6.50
N PRO A 20 26.38 -6.19 5.89
CA PRO A 20 25.03 -5.66 5.74
C PRO A 20 24.23 -6.62 4.87
N LEU A 21 23.18 -7.21 5.45
CA LEU A 21 22.16 -7.93 4.70
C LEU A 21 21.52 -6.94 3.73
N ALA A 22 21.82 -7.09 2.43
CA ALA A 22 21.11 -6.38 1.40
C ALA A 22 19.62 -6.74 1.51
N GLN A 23 18.82 -5.79 1.99
CA GLN A 23 17.37 -5.98 2.13
C GLN A 23 16.81 -6.17 0.71
N ALA A 24 16.30 -7.37 0.43
CA ALA A 24 15.69 -7.64 -0.86
C ALA A 24 14.49 -6.70 -1.03
N LYS A 25 14.45 -6.00 -2.16
CA LYS A 25 13.39 -5.04 -2.47
C LYS A 25 12.04 -5.75 -2.48
N GLU A 26 11.05 -5.21 -1.78
CA GLU A 26 9.72 -5.83 -1.70
C GLU A 26 9.09 -5.91 -3.11
N PRO A 27 8.29 -6.96 -3.38
CA PRO A 27 7.61 -7.13 -4.65
C PRO A 27 6.57 -6.02 -4.89
N VAL A 28 6.20 -5.83 -6.15
CA VAL A 28 5.04 -5.00 -6.48
C VAL A 28 3.78 -5.71 -5.98
N VAL A 29 3.01 -5.09 -5.11
CA VAL A 29 1.81 -5.69 -4.50
C VAL A 29 0.53 -5.28 -5.21
N LEU A 30 0.56 -4.08 -5.79
CA LEU A 30 -0.57 -3.44 -6.44
C LEU A 30 -0.05 -2.57 -7.59
N VAL A 31 -0.77 -2.55 -8.71
CA VAL A 31 -0.57 -1.57 -9.78
C VAL A 31 -1.78 -0.66 -9.81
N LEU A 32 -1.54 0.64 -9.61
CA LEU A 32 -2.57 1.67 -9.73
C LEU A 32 -2.54 2.24 -11.15
N ALA A 33 -3.63 2.14 -11.87
CA ALA A 33 -3.74 2.55 -13.26
C ALA A 33 -4.94 3.45 -13.52
N TYR A 34 -4.88 4.19 -14.62
CA TYR A 34 -5.98 4.99 -15.15
C TYR A 34 -5.80 5.17 -16.67
N THR A 35 -6.86 5.61 -17.35
CA THR A 35 -6.82 5.89 -18.79
C THR A 35 -6.75 7.39 -19.01
N GLN A 36 -5.77 7.84 -19.79
CA GLN A 36 -5.60 9.23 -20.20
C GLN A 36 -5.32 9.29 -21.70
N ASN A 37 -6.15 10.02 -22.46
CA ASN A 37 -6.02 10.12 -23.92
C ASN A 37 -5.90 8.74 -24.59
N ASP A 38 -6.78 7.81 -24.22
CA ASP A 38 -6.83 6.41 -24.68
C ASP A 38 -5.58 5.57 -24.37
N LYS A 39 -4.65 6.08 -23.56
CA LYS A 39 -3.47 5.35 -23.08
C LYS A 39 -3.64 4.99 -21.61
N THR A 40 -3.26 3.76 -21.26
CA THR A 40 -3.18 3.35 -19.86
C THR A 40 -1.88 3.84 -19.26
N VAL A 41 -1.99 4.65 -18.21
CA VAL A 41 -0.87 5.06 -17.36
C VAL A 41 -0.93 4.22 -16.08
N SER A 42 0.21 3.73 -15.61
CA SER A 42 0.27 2.79 -14.48
C SER A 42 1.43 3.13 -13.55
N GLN A 43 1.18 3.03 -12.25
CA GLN A 43 2.17 3.15 -11.20
C GLN A 43 2.23 1.86 -10.39
N ASP A 44 3.44 1.30 -10.31
CA ASP A 44 3.73 0.19 -9.41
C ASP A 44 3.79 0.67 -7.96
N ILE A 45 3.06 -0.02 -7.08
CA ILE A 45 3.10 0.13 -5.63
C ILE A 45 3.76 -1.13 -5.05
N ARG A 46 4.89 -0.93 -4.37
CA ARG A 46 5.66 -2.01 -3.75
C ARG A 46 5.24 -2.25 -2.31
N GLY A 47 5.56 -3.42 -1.78
CA GLY A 47 5.25 -3.83 -0.41
C GLY A 47 6.15 -3.18 0.66
N ASP A 48 7.04 -2.27 0.27
CA ASP A 48 7.93 -1.53 1.16
C ASP A 48 7.10 -0.66 2.12
N VAL A 49 7.28 -0.83 3.43
CA VAL A 49 6.53 -0.06 4.44
C VAL A 49 6.97 1.40 4.41
N GLY A 50 6.00 2.32 4.41
CA GLY A 50 6.25 3.75 4.42
C GLY A 50 5.27 4.55 3.57
N ARG A 51 5.51 5.86 3.51
CA ARG A 51 4.72 6.80 2.71
C ARG A 51 5.50 7.24 1.49
N PHE A 52 4.86 7.18 0.33
CA PHE A 52 5.50 7.46 -0.96
C PHE A 52 4.62 8.38 -1.81
N PRO A 53 5.22 9.34 -2.54
CA PRO A 53 4.49 10.10 -3.53
C PRO A 53 4.19 9.25 -4.77
N LEU A 54 3.05 9.51 -5.41
CA LEU A 54 2.79 9.02 -6.76
C LEU A 54 3.62 9.84 -7.75
N LYS A 55 4.40 9.15 -8.60
CA LYS A 55 5.39 9.79 -9.48
C LYS A 55 4.76 10.39 -10.74
N GLU A 56 3.78 9.70 -11.30
CA GLU A 56 3.24 10.02 -12.63
C GLU A 56 1.88 10.73 -12.59
N THR A 57 1.24 10.83 -11.43
CA THR A 57 -0.17 11.23 -11.34
C THR A 57 -0.42 12.44 -10.45
N LYS A 58 -0.68 13.57 -11.09
CA LYS A 58 -1.40 14.72 -10.49
C LYS A 58 -2.78 14.94 -11.10
N ALA A 59 -3.10 14.25 -12.20
CA ALA A 59 -4.35 14.47 -12.91
C ALA A 59 -5.50 13.78 -12.18
N ALA A 60 -6.56 14.53 -11.90
CA ALA A 60 -7.79 14.00 -11.32
C ALA A 60 -8.47 13.05 -12.31
N GLN A 61 -8.92 11.88 -11.83
CA GLN A 61 -9.55 10.84 -12.63
C GLN A 61 -10.93 10.51 -12.08
N PHE A 62 -11.90 10.32 -12.98
CA PHE A 62 -13.21 9.78 -12.62
C PHE A 62 -13.14 8.33 -12.18
N GLN A 63 -12.14 7.59 -12.67
CA GLN A 63 -11.96 6.17 -12.37
C GLN A 63 -10.49 5.84 -12.22
N TRP A 64 -10.19 5.16 -11.12
CA TRP A 64 -8.92 4.49 -10.86
C TRP A 64 -9.11 2.98 -10.97
N LEU A 65 -8.05 2.30 -11.38
CA LEU A 65 -8.02 0.86 -11.61
C LEU A 65 -6.90 0.23 -10.77
N LEU A 66 -7.25 -0.73 -9.91
CA LEU A 66 -6.36 -1.55 -9.12
C LEU A 66 -6.13 -2.90 -9.81
N ARG A 67 -4.88 -3.20 -10.14
CA ARG A 67 -4.47 -4.45 -10.82
C ARG A 67 -3.46 -5.23 -9.96
N PRO A 68 -3.44 -6.57 -10.08
CA PRO A 68 -2.51 -7.41 -9.33
C PRO A 68 -1.08 -7.05 -9.72
N GLY A 69 -0.23 -6.90 -8.71
CA GLY A 69 1.21 -6.78 -8.88
C GLY A 69 1.88 -8.11 -9.21
N GLU A 70 3.09 -8.29 -8.70
CA GLU A 70 3.90 -9.48 -8.90
C GLU A 70 3.34 -10.70 -8.14
N ARG A 71 3.51 -11.88 -8.73
CA ARG A 71 3.27 -13.16 -8.03
C ARG A 71 4.49 -13.50 -7.17
N VAL A 72 4.26 -13.78 -5.90
CA VAL A 72 5.33 -14.02 -4.92
C VAL A 72 5.57 -15.52 -4.75
N LYS A 73 6.83 -15.95 -4.76
CA LYS A 73 7.20 -17.33 -4.39
C LYS A 73 7.44 -17.37 -2.88
N ALA A 74 6.63 -18.11 -2.15
CA ALA A 74 6.77 -18.29 -0.70
C ALA A 74 6.22 -19.66 -0.28
N ALA A 75 6.84 -20.27 0.74
CA ALA A 75 6.41 -21.57 1.28
C ALA A 75 5.08 -21.46 2.04
N VAL A 76 4.81 -20.29 2.61
CA VAL A 76 3.55 -19.96 3.30
C VAL A 76 2.95 -18.70 2.67
N ARG A 77 1.67 -18.42 2.97
CA ARG A 77 1.00 -17.21 2.50
C ARG A 77 1.77 -15.97 2.95
N PRO A 78 2.14 -15.05 2.04
CA PRO A 78 2.69 -13.76 2.43
C PRO A 78 1.75 -12.98 3.36
N ALA A 79 2.31 -12.09 4.18
CA ALA A 79 1.52 -11.23 5.06
C ALA A 79 0.60 -10.31 4.24
N ASP A 80 -0.59 -10.05 4.78
CA ASP A 80 -1.51 -9.07 4.21
C ASP A 80 -0.86 -7.67 4.28
N LYS A 81 -1.19 -6.81 3.31
CA LYS A 81 -0.71 -5.42 3.25
C LYS A 81 -1.89 -4.48 3.22
N PHE A 82 -1.74 -3.30 3.82
CA PHE A 82 -2.76 -2.25 3.71
C PHE A 82 -2.16 -1.03 3.05
N ILE A 83 -2.84 -0.54 2.02
CA ILE A 83 -2.38 0.58 1.20
C ILE A 83 -3.40 1.71 1.34
N GLU A 84 -3.03 2.75 2.04
CA GLU A 84 -3.85 3.96 2.17
C GLU A 84 -3.57 4.88 0.98
N LEU A 85 -4.57 5.12 0.15
CA LEU A 85 -4.48 6.06 -0.98
C LEU A 85 -4.91 7.43 -0.51
N ALA A 86 -4.12 8.46 -0.78
CA ALA A 86 -4.35 9.80 -0.26
C ALA A 86 -4.45 10.86 -1.37
N HIS A 87 -5.41 11.75 -1.20
CA HIS A 87 -5.53 13.01 -1.91
C HIS A 87 -4.83 14.12 -1.11
N ALA A 88 -4.46 15.19 -1.80
CA ALA A 88 -3.92 16.39 -1.18
C ALA A 88 -4.60 17.60 -1.83
N ALA A 89 -5.26 18.42 -1.01
CA ALA A 89 -5.86 19.70 -1.38
C ALA A 89 -5.50 20.72 -0.30
N ASP A 90 -5.16 21.94 -0.71
CA ASP A 90 -4.92 23.08 0.20
C ASP A 90 -3.94 22.81 1.35
N GLY A 91 -2.90 22.02 1.08
CA GLY A 91 -1.87 21.69 2.07
C GLY A 91 -2.26 20.58 3.07
N ASN A 92 -3.49 20.08 3.01
CA ASN A 92 -3.96 18.95 3.83
C ASN A 92 -3.97 17.66 3.00
N SER A 93 -3.49 16.56 3.61
CA SER A 93 -3.62 15.23 3.01
C SER A 93 -4.77 14.49 3.65
N GLN A 94 -5.62 13.93 2.79
CA GLN A 94 -6.79 13.17 3.20
C GLN A 94 -6.74 11.77 2.61
N THR A 95 -6.98 10.76 3.45
CA THR A 95 -7.13 9.38 3.00
C THR A 95 -8.44 9.24 2.21
N LEU A 96 -8.34 8.74 0.98
CA LEU A 96 -9.47 8.43 0.13
C LEU A 96 -10.04 7.05 0.47
N CYS A 97 -9.16 6.05 0.57
CA CYS A 97 -9.51 4.69 0.95
C CYS A 97 -8.31 3.90 1.44
N VAL A 98 -8.60 2.76 2.04
CA VAL A 98 -7.61 1.74 2.38
C VAL A 98 -7.89 0.50 1.52
N VAL A 99 -6.88 0.09 0.77
CA VAL A 99 -6.88 -1.15 0.01
C VAL A 99 -6.20 -2.23 0.86
N GLU A 100 -6.95 -3.24 1.25
CA GLU A 100 -6.41 -4.47 1.83
C GLU A 100 -5.96 -5.39 0.70
N VAL A 101 -4.70 -5.80 0.74
CA VAL A 101 -4.10 -6.75 -0.19
C VAL A 101 -3.88 -8.06 0.54
N ARG A 102 -4.55 -9.11 0.08
CA ARG A 102 -4.37 -10.48 0.54
C ARG A 102 -3.86 -11.36 -0.60
N TYR A 103 -3.08 -12.36 -0.24
CA TYR A 103 -2.49 -13.29 -1.19
C TYR A 103 -3.25 -14.61 -1.26
N PHE A 104 -3.57 -15.05 -2.49
CA PHE A 104 -4.24 -16.31 -2.76
C PHE A 104 -3.35 -17.25 -3.57
N PRO A 105 -3.49 -18.59 -3.41
CA PRO A 105 -2.71 -19.55 -4.19
C PRO A 105 -2.94 -19.41 -5.70
N ASP A 106 -1.85 -19.48 -6.47
CA ASP A 106 -1.82 -19.41 -7.93
C ASP A 106 -0.70 -20.32 -8.45
N GLY A 107 -0.96 -21.63 -8.39
CA GLY A 107 0.03 -22.68 -8.62
C GLY A 107 1.11 -22.67 -7.52
N PRO A 108 2.42 -22.67 -7.86
CA PRO A 108 3.50 -22.64 -6.87
C PRO A 108 3.79 -21.24 -6.32
N ARG A 109 2.95 -20.25 -6.65
CA ARG A 109 3.12 -18.85 -6.27
C ARG A 109 1.85 -18.32 -5.61
N TRP A 110 1.97 -17.14 -5.03
CA TRP A 110 0.89 -16.40 -4.40
C TRP A 110 0.59 -15.16 -5.22
N LYS A 111 -0.69 -14.92 -5.52
CA LYS A 111 -1.16 -13.76 -6.28
C LYS A 111 -1.90 -12.79 -5.36
N PRO A 112 -1.63 -11.48 -5.44
CA PRO A 112 -2.39 -10.49 -4.68
C PRO A 112 -3.82 -10.34 -5.22
N ALA A 113 -4.76 -10.13 -4.31
CA ALA A 113 -6.15 -9.74 -4.55
C ALA A 113 -6.56 -8.68 -3.53
N PHE A 114 -7.62 -7.95 -3.84
CA PHE A 114 -7.92 -6.66 -3.21
C PHE A 114 -9.28 -6.63 -2.57
N ARG A 115 -9.38 -5.93 -1.44
CA ARG A 115 -10.64 -5.45 -0.90
C ARG A 115 -10.45 -3.99 -0.55
N ILE A 116 -11.43 -3.15 -0.86
CA ILE A 116 -11.43 -1.78 -0.36
C ILE A 116 -12.29 -1.74 0.90
N ASP A 117 -11.74 -1.15 1.96
CA ASP A 117 -12.55 -0.77 3.10
C ASP A 117 -13.40 0.45 2.72
N GLU A 118 -14.69 0.19 2.49
CA GLU A 118 -15.70 1.20 2.12
C GLU A 118 -16.26 1.95 3.33
N THR A 119 -15.81 1.64 4.56
CA THR A 119 -16.30 2.32 5.75
C THR A 119 -16.09 3.81 5.57
N PRO A 120 -17.16 4.64 5.56
CA PRO A 120 -16.99 6.07 5.40
C PRO A 120 -16.16 6.54 6.58
N LEU A 121 -14.95 7.01 6.31
CA LEU A 121 -14.17 7.71 7.31
C LEU A 121 -15.07 8.83 7.80
N VAL A 122 -15.44 8.82 9.08
CA VAL A 122 -16.22 9.88 9.72
C VAL A 122 -15.37 10.45 10.84
N ALA A 123 -15.31 11.78 10.92
CA ALA A 123 -14.64 12.49 11.99
C ALA A 123 -15.64 13.38 12.69
N ARG A 124 -15.37 13.62 13.97
CA ARG A 124 -16.15 14.56 14.74
C ARG A 124 -15.65 15.97 14.43
N ASP A 125 -16.51 16.77 13.84
CA ASP A 125 -16.22 18.17 13.55
C ASP A 125 -15.98 18.92 14.88
N PRO A 126 -14.82 19.55 15.10
CA PRO A 126 -14.50 20.19 16.37
C PRO A 126 -15.29 21.48 16.61
N ALA A 127 -15.79 22.14 15.57
CA ALA A 127 -16.58 23.37 15.69
C ALA A 127 -18.06 23.09 15.97
N THR A 128 -18.61 22.01 15.41
CA THR A 128 -20.04 21.68 15.51
C THR A 128 -20.33 20.45 16.38
N GLY A 129 -19.31 19.65 16.72
CA GLY A 129 -19.45 18.42 17.51
C GLY A 129 -20.18 17.27 16.78
N GLN A 130 -20.54 17.46 15.51
CA GLN A 130 -21.27 16.48 14.70
C GLN A 130 -20.32 15.50 14.02
N TRP A 131 -20.77 14.26 13.84
CA TRP A 131 -20.09 13.31 12.96
C TRP A 131 -20.28 13.76 11.51
N ARG A 132 -19.17 14.01 10.81
CA ARG A 132 -19.15 14.34 9.39
C ARG A 132 -18.32 13.33 8.63
N PRO A 133 -18.67 13.00 7.38
CA PRO A 133 -17.76 12.26 6.51
C PRO A 133 -16.43 13.01 6.43
N VAL A 134 -15.32 12.32 6.64
CA VAL A 134 -13.96 12.80 6.39
C VAL A 134 -13.72 12.97 4.91
N GLY A 135 -14.48 12.25 4.07
CA GLY A 135 -14.42 12.29 2.62
C GLY A 135 -14.96 13.61 2.02
N TYR A 136 -14.44 14.76 2.40
CA TYR A 136 -14.65 15.98 1.61
C TYR A 136 -13.56 16.05 0.56
N VAL A 137 -13.89 15.99 -0.73
CA VAL A 137 -12.93 16.43 -1.76
C VAL A 137 -13.35 17.83 -2.14
N ASP A 138 -12.44 18.78 -1.93
CA ASP A 138 -12.68 20.21 -2.14
C ASP A 138 -13.95 20.72 -1.43
N GLY A 139 -14.19 20.27 -0.19
CA GLY A 139 -15.34 20.69 0.61
C GLY A 139 -16.68 20.03 0.27
N ASN A 140 -16.71 19.04 -0.64
CA ASN A 140 -17.92 18.28 -0.98
C ASN A 140 -17.89 16.83 -0.46
N PRO A 141 -18.95 16.36 0.23
CA PRO A 141 -18.99 15.00 0.73
C PRO A 141 -19.01 14.00 -0.43
N ALA A 142 -18.00 13.16 -0.50
CA ALA A 142 -17.75 12.21 -1.56
C ALA A 142 -17.71 10.79 -0.99
N LEU A 143 -18.46 9.89 -1.63
CA LEU A 143 -18.38 8.46 -1.33
C LEU A 143 -17.52 7.79 -2.39
N LEU A 144 -16.74 6.82 -1.95
CA LEU A 144 -16.06 5.91 -2.87
C LEU A 144 -17.08 4.93 -3.43
N GLN A 145 -17.05 4.72 -4.74
CA GLN A 145 -17.92 3.79 -5.43
C GLN A 145 -17.08 2.80 -6.23
N LEU A 146 -17.39 1.50 -6.11
CA LEU A 146 -16.86 0.47 -7.00
C LEU A 146 -17.58 0.52 -8.35
N ILE A 147 -16.82 0.50 -9.44
CA ILE A 147 -17.32 0.66 -10.81
C ILE A 147 -17.09 -0.63 -11.60
N GLY A 148 -18.16 -1.34 -11.97
CA GLY A 148 -18.06 -2.59 -12.75
C GLY A 148 -17.03 -3.60 -12.22
N PRO A 149 -17.01 -3.91 -10.91
CA PRO A 149 -15.98 -4.78 -10.35
C PRO A 149 -16.09 -6.20 -10.93
N SER A 150 -14.95 -6.89 -11.06
CA SER A 150 -14.98 -8.34 -11.31
C SER A 150 -15.73 -9.05 -10.19
N LEU A 151 -16.23 -10.27 -10.40
CA LEU A 151 -16.77 -11.03 -9.27
C LEU A 151 -15.67 -11.25 -8.21
N PRO A 152 -15.95 -10.99 -6.92
CA PRO A 152 -15.00 -11.31 -5.86
C PRO A 152 -14.92 -12.83 -5.68
N ASN A 153 -13.85 -13.30 -5.03
CA ASN A 153 -13.77 -14.67 -4.55
C ASN A 153 -14.68 -14.89 -3.32
N ALA A 154 -14.70 -16.11 -2.79
CA ALA A 154 -15.54 -16.48 -1.64
C ALA A 154 -15.22 -15.69 -0.35
N GLU A 155 -14.05 -15.06 -0.25
CA GLU A 155 -13.65 -14.20 0.87
C GLU A 155 -13.95 -12.71 0.64
N GLY A 156 -14.54 -12.34 -0.51
CA GLY A 156 -14.85 -10.95 -0.85
C GLY A 156 -13.68 -10.17 -1.48
N TYR A 157 -12.66 -10.86 -2.00
CA TYR A 157 -11.50 -10.22 -2.64
C TYR A 157 -11.59 -10.24 -4.17
N TYR A 158 -11.29 -9.10 -4.77
CA TYR A 158 -11.29 -8.83 -6.19
C TYR A 158 -9.90 -9.02 -6.80
N SER A 159 -9.81 -9.65 -7.97
CA SER A 159 -8.53 -9.76 -8.68
C SER A 159 -8.15 -8.48 -9.40
N GLU A 160 -9.14 -7.66 -9.74
CA GLU A 160 -9.04 -6.32 -10.33
C GLU A 160 -10.22 -5.51 -9.79
N LEU A 161 -10.00 -4.23 -9.46
CA LEU A 161 -11.06 -3.38 -8.92
C LEU A 161 -10.95 -1.98 -9.51
N ARG A 162 -12.09 -1.44 -9.96
CA ARG A 162 -12.18 -0.04 -10.40
C ARG A 162 -13.01 0.73 -9.40
N PHE A 163 -12.59 1.95 -9.10
CA PHE A 163 -13.30 2.82 -8.20
C PHE A 163 -13.22 4.28 -8.63
N GLY A 164 -14.17 5.08 -8.16
CA GLY A 164 -14.21 6.53 -8.34
C GLY A 164 -14.92 7.19 -7.17
N LEU A 165 -15.06 8.50 -7.23
CA LEU A 165 -15.90 9.24 -6.29
C LEU A 165 -17.24 9.58 -6.94
N THR A 166 -18.29 9.61 -6.13
CA THR A 166 -19.63 10.01 -6.58
C THR A 166 -19.74 11.49 -6.98
N THR A 167 -18.80 12.32 -6.54
CA THR A 167 -18.82 13.78 -6.72
C THR A 167 -18.02 14.27 -7.92
N GLY A 168 -17.19 13.42 -8.55
CA GLY A 168 -16.37 13.82 -9.69
C GLY A 168 -14.98 13.19 -9.70
N PRO A 169 -14.07 13.72 -10.53
CA PRO A 169 -12.74 13.19 -10.68
C PRO A 169 -11.89 13.51 -9.44
N VAL A 170 -11.03 12.58 -9.03
CA VAL A 170 -10.12 12.76 -7.89
C VAL A 170 -8.68 12.44 -8.27
N ALA A 171 -7.75 13.26 -7.79
CA ALA A 171 -6.32 13.00 -7.91
C ALA A 171 -5.80 12.24 -6.70
N ILE A 172 -5.01 11.20 -6.92
CA ILE A 172 -4.28 10.49 -5.85
C ILE A 172 -2.83 10.97 -5.91
N HIS A 173 -2.32 11.48 -4.78
CA HIS A 173 -1.02 12.15 -4.71
C HIS A 173 0.03 11.32 -3.96
N ALA A 174 -0.41 10.48 -3.03
CA ALA A 174 0.47 9.66 -2.22
C ALA A 174 -0.21 8.34 -1.84
N TYR A 175 0.61 7.38 -1.44
CA TYR A 175 0.15 6.16 -0.81
C TYR A 175 0.99 5.84 0.42
N THR A 176 0.41 5.15 1.39
CA THR A 176 1.10 4.64 2.57
C THR A 176 0.91 3.13 2.63
N VAL A 177 2.01 2.38 2.75
CA VAL A 177 2.00 0.92 2.93
C VAL A 177 2.32 0.61 4.38
N ARG A 178 1.50 -0.23 5.00
CA ARG A 178 1.69 -0.76 6.35
C ARG A 178 1.58 -2.29 6.36
#